data_AF-A0A919VLG6-F1
#
_entry.id   AF-A0A919VLG6-F1
#
_cell.length_a   1.000
_cell.length_b   1.000
_cell.length_c   1.000
_cell.angle_alpha   90.00
_cell.angle_beta   90.00
_cell.angle_gamma   90.00
#
_symmetry.space_group_name_H-M   'P 1'
#
loop_
_entity.id
_entity.type
_entity.pdbx_description
1 polymer ?
#
loop_
_entity_poly.entity_id
_entity_poly.type
_entity_poly.pdbx_seq_one_letter_code
_entity_poly.pdbx_strand_id
1 'polypeptide(L)'
;MSYTTNRQPQGRPLCYTNLIREAMIGELVAINDYTLHIEEVRILLHHIMEDEKRHYGMLLNCLRKIDEVQYEKSKEAIEHVNLKNKYYKISSSFDSKIEGNVLIKLNEDIKGELEAIILYEQHLLEIPNEEVKEVFKELIDDEKDCLSSSKKCHKNS
;
A
#
# COMPACT_ATOMS: atom_id res chain seq x y z
N MET A 1 -10.39 16.75 1.82
CA MET A 1 -11.56 15.94 2.19
C MET A 1 -11.07 14.74 2.98
N SER A 2 -11.73 14.40 4.08
CA SER A 2 -11.34 13.32 5.00
C SER A 2 -12.11 12.05 4.61
N TYR A 3 -11.40 10.99 4.20
CA TYR A 3 -11.98 9.70 3.79
C TYR A 3 -12.23 8.78 4.98
N THR A 4 -12.98 9.27 5.97
CA THR A 4 -13.21 8.62 7.28
C THR A 4 -14.40 7.66 7.30
N THR A 5 -14.44 6.68 6.39
CA THR A 5 -15.23 5.45 6.62
C THR A 5 -14.31 4.25 6.61
N ASN A 6 -14.11 3.64 7.79
CA ASN A 6 -13.34 2.40 7.93
C ASN A 6 -13.82 1.35 6.92
N ARG A 7 -12.86 0.78 6.18
CA ARG A 7 -13.04 -0.36 5.26
C ARG A 7 -13.82 -0.09 3.97
N GLN A 8 -14.15 1.15 3.62
CA GLN A 8 -14.79 1.45 2.33
C GLN A 8 -14.25 2.75 1.71
N PRO A 9 -13.62 2.67 0.53
CA PRO A 9 -13.32 3.85 -0.27
C PRO A 9 -14.64 4.48 -0.76
N GLN A 10 -14.75 5.81 -0.64
CA GLN A 10 -15.89 6.57 -1.18
C GLN A 10 -15.47 7.24 -2.49
N GLY A 11 -16.10 6.83 -3.59
CA GLY A 11 -15.91 7.38 -4.93
C GLY A 11 -16.45 6.45 -6.01
N ARG A 12 -16.58 6.93 -7.26
CA ARG A 12 -16.69 6.04 -8.42
C ARG A 12 -15.29 5.86 -8.98
N PRO A 13 -14.68 4.67 -8.90
CA PRO A 13 -13.40 4.43 -9.56
C PRO A 13 -13.62 4.51 -11.08
N LEU A 14 -13.07 5.56 -11.69
CA LEU A 14 -13.19 5.82 -13.12
C LEU A 14 -12.25 4.93 -13.96
N CYS A 15 -11.25 4.32 -13.31
CA CYS A 15 -10.30 3.36 -13.88
C CYS A 15 -10.26 2.07 -13.06
N TYR A 16 -10.18 0.92 -13.73
CA TYR A 16 -10.13 -0.41 -13.09
C TYR A 16 -8.86 -0.63 -12.26
N THR A 17 -7.78 0.12 -12.53
CA THR A 17 -6.59 0.20 -11.67
C THR A 17 -6.92 0.76 -10.29
N ASN A 18 -7.81 1.73 -10.18
CA ASN A 18 -8.24 2.28 -8.89
C ASN A 18 -9.11 1.31 -8.10
N LEU A 19 -9.95 0.50 -8.77
CA LEU A 19 -10.64 -0.61 -8.10
C LEU A 19 -9.66 -1.59 -7.44
N ILE A 20 -8.55 -1.88 -8.11
CA ILE A 20 -7.51 -2.78 -7.57
C ILE A 20 -6.83 -2.12 -6.36
N ARG A 21 -6.49 -0.83 -6.43
CA ARG A 21 -5.88 -0.08 -5.31
C ARG A 21 -6.82 0.03 -4.11
N GLU A 22 -8.09 0.28 -4.34
CA GLU A 22 -9.14 0.30 -3.32
C GLU A 22 -9.26 -1.06 -2.61
N ALA A 23 -9.23 -2.16 -3.37
CA ALA A 23 -9.20 -3.50 -2.80
C ALA A 23 -7.93 -3.72 -1.95
N MET A 24 -6.76 -3.29 -2.45
CA MET A 24 -5.50 -3.38 -1.71
C MET A 24 -5.54 -2.63 -0.37
N ILE A 25 -6.15 -1.44 -0.33
CA ILE A 25 -6.37 -0.67 0.90
C ILE A 25 -7.23 -1.48 1.89
N GLY A 26 -8.31 -2.11 1.41
CA GLY A 26 -9.17 -2.98 2.22
C GLY A 26 -8.39 -4.11 2.90
N GLU A 27 -7.52 -4.78 2.16
CA GLU A 27 -6.67 -5.85 2.71
C GLU A 27 -5.68 -5.31 3.76
N LEU A 28 -5.06 -4.14 3.54
CA LEU A 28 -4.14 -3.53 4.52
C LEU A 28 -4.84 -3.17 5.83
N VAL A 29 -6.06 -2.64 5.76
CA VAL A 29 -6.88 -2.35 6.94
C VAL A 29 -7.21 -3.65 7.69
N ALA A 30 -7.59 -4.71 6.97
CA ALA A 30 -7.86 -6.01 7.59
C ALA A 30 -6.61 -6.60 8.27
N ILE A 31 -5.43 -6.52 7.63
CA ILE A 31 -4.15 -6.94 8.23
C ILE A 31 -3.86 -6.17 9.52
N ASN A 32 -4.05 -4.84 9.51
CA ASN A 32 -3.85 -3.99 10.69
C ASN A 32 -4.82 -4.35 11.82
N ASP A 33 -6.10 -4.55 11.50
CA ASP A 33 -7.12 -4.94 12.47
C ASP A 33 -6.75 -6.27 13.16
N TYR A 34 -6.32 -7.29 12.40
CA TYR A 34 -5.90 -8.57 12.98
C TYR A 34 -4.58 -8.51 13.74
N THR A 35 -3.68 -7.57 13.39
CA THR A 35 -2.41 -7.36 14.11
C THR A 35 -2.65 -6.80 15.52
N LEU A 36 -3.75 -6.09 15.75
CA LEU A 36 -4.09 -5.43 17.03
C LEU A 36 -4.81 -6.32 18.06
N HIS A 37 -5.26 -7.52 17.69
CA HIS A 37 -6.16 -8.33 18.52
C HIS A 37 -5.48 -9.30 19.52
N ILE A 38 -6.21 -9.59 20.61
CA ILE A 38 -5.77 -10.20 21.88
C ILE A 38 -5.89 -11.75 21.85
N GLU A 39 -5.18 -12.41 22.76
CA GLU A 39 -4.64 -13.78 22.72
C GLU A 39 -5.58 -14.98 22.50
N GLU A 40 -6.88 -14.89 22.82
CA GLU A 40 -7.74 -16.09 22.90
C GLU A 40 -8.07 -16.71 21.54
N VAL A 41 -8.02 -15.91 20.46
CA VAL A 41 -8.33 -16.33 19.09
C VAL A 41 -7.11 -16.16 18.17
N ARG A 42 -5.92 -15.95 18.76
CA ARG A 42 -4.67 -15.59 18.07
C ARG A 42 -4.33 -16.51 16.90
N ILE A 43 -4.52 -17.82 17.06
CA ILE A 43 -4.21 -18.79 16.00
C ILE A 43 -5.14 -18.59 14.81
N LEU A 44 -6.45 -18.49 15.03
CA LEU A 44 -7.41 -18.30 13.93
C LEU A 44 -7.23 -16.93 13.26
N LEU A 45 -7.06 -15.86 14.04
CA LEU A 45 -6.83 -14.52 13.50
C LEU A 45 -5.52 -14.42 12.73
N HIS A 46 -4.47 -15.14 13.15
CA HIS A 46 -3.23 -15.24 12.39
C HIS A 46 -3.46 -15.89 11.02
N HIS A 47 -4.26 -16.96 10.94
CA HIS A 47 -4.55 -17.58 9.63
C HIS A 47 -5.32 -16.64 8.72
N ILE A 48 -6.32 -15.91 9.25
CA ILE A 48 -7.08 -14.92 8.47
C ILE A 48 -6.15 -13.79 8.01
N MET A 49 -5.27 -13.28 8.89
CA MET A 49 -4.27 -12.29 8.51
C MET A 49 -3.34 -12.77 7.38
N GLU A 50 -2.90 -14.03 7.42
CA GLU A 50 -2.09 -14.61 6.33
C GLU A 50 -2.90 -14.75 5.03
N ASP A 51 -4.21 -15.01 5.12
CA ASP A 51 -5.11 -14.98 3.96
C ASP A 51 -5.18 -13.57 3.35
N GLU A 52 -5.33 -12.52 4.17
CA GLU A 52 -5.38 -11.13 3.66
C GLU A 52 -4.02 -10.69 3.07
N LYS A 53 -2.89 -11.12 3.66
CA LYS A 53 -1.56 -10.90 3.06
C LYS A 53 -1.46 -11.56 1.68
N ARG A 54 -2.01 -12.76 1.52
CA ARG A 54 -2.06 -13.43 0.21
C ARG A 54 -2.95 -12.65 -0.77
N HIS A 55 -4.13 -12.18 -0.35
CA HIS A 55 -5.02 -11.38 -1.18
C HIS A 55 -4.34 -10.09 -1.65
N TYR A 56 -3.68 -9.36 -0.74
CA TYR A 56 -2.87 -8.20 -1.07
C TYR A 56 -1.80 -8.52 -2.13
N GLY A 57 -1.07 -9.62 -1.95
CA GLY A 57 -0.06 -10.08 -2.92
C GLY A 57 -0.63 -10.41 -4.30
N MET A 58 -1.82 -11.01 -4.35
CA MET A 58 -2.53 -11.29 -5.61
C MET A 58 -2.92 -10.00 -6.34
N LEU A 59 -3.48 -9.03 -5.61
CA LEU A 59 -3.88 -7.73 -6.15
C LEU A 59 -2.67 -6.94 -6.64
N LEU A 60 -1.57 -6.92 -5.87
CA LEU A 60 -0.32 -6.26 -6.26
C LEU A 60 0.26 -6.85 -7.55
N ASN A 61 0.26 -8.18 -7.68
CA ASN A 61 0.71 -8.85 -8.90
C ASN A 61 -0.22 -8.57 -10.09
N CYS A 62 -1.53 -8.43 -9.85
CA CYS A 62 -2.48 -8.02 -10.88
C CYS A 62 -2.19 -6.59 -11.34
N LEU A 63 -2.02 -5.66 -10.40
CA LEU A 63 -1.74 -4.25 -10.67
C LEU A 63 -0.45 -4.09 -11.49
N ARG A 64 0.62 -4.78 -11.13
CA ARG A 64 1.91 -4.75 -11.86
C ARG A 64 1.84 -5.29 -13.29
N LYS A 65 0.85 -6.12 -13.63
CA LYS A 65 0.65 -6.57 -15.01
C LYS A 65 -0.04 -5.53 -15.89
N ILE A 66 -0.69 -4.55 -15.25
CA ILE A 66 -1.57 -3.58 -15.90
C ILE A 66 -0.95 -2.19 -15.89
N ASP A 67 -0.30 -1.80 -14.79
CA ASP A 67 0.37 -0.52 -14.61
C ASP A 67 1.88 -0.70 -14.83
N GLU A 68 2.32 -0.45 -16.06
CA GLU A 68 3.72 -0.56 -16.48
C GLU A 68 4.65 0.30 -15.63
N VAL A 69 4.21 1.50 -15.24
CA VAL A 69 4.99 2.42 -14.40
C VAL A 69 5.20 1.80 -13.02
N GLN A 70 4.13 1.31 -12.38
CA GLN A 70 4.24 0.61 -11.09
C GLN A 70 5.16 -0.63 -11.18
N TYR A 71 5.16 -1.32 -12.33
CA TYR A 71 6.00 -2.49 -12.54
C TYR A 71 7.48 -2.13 -12.66
N GLU A 72 7.85 -1.16 -13.49
CA GLU A 72 9.24 -0.75 -13.66
C GLU A 72 9.82 -0.21 -12.35
N LYS A 73 9.08 0.64 -11.64
CA LYS A 73 9.47 1.15 -10.31
C LYS A 73 9.70 0.02 -9.31
N SER A 74 8.91 -1.07 -9.40
CA SER A 74 9.11 -2.24 -8.55
C SER A 74 10.39 -3.03 -8.87
N LYS A 75 10.82 -3.08 -10.13
CA LYS A 75 12.09 -3.70 -10.50
C LYS A 75 13.27 -2.88 -10.01
N GLU A 76 13.23 -1.56 -10.24
CA GLU A 76 14.26 -0.63 -9.76
C GLU A 76 14.43 -0.75 -8.25
N ALA A 77 13.32 -0.81 -7.51
CA ALA A 77 13.36 -1.02 -6.07
C ALA A 77 14.00 -2.38 -5.70
N ILE A 78 13.68 -3.47 -6.39
CA ILE A 78 14.30 -4.79 -6.14
C ILE A 78 15.81 -4.75 -6.43
N GLU A 79 16.25 -4.05 -7.47
CA GLU A 79 17.67 -3.90 -7.79
C GLU A 79 18.43 -3.08 -6.74
N HIS A 80 17.79 -2.05 -6.18
CA HIS A 80 18.36 -1.21 -5.13
C HIS A 80 18.33 -1.86 -3.74
N VAL A 81 17.27 -2.61 -3.43
CA VAL A 81 17.18 -3.39 -2.20
C VAL A 81 17.87 -4.73 -2.45
N ASN A 82 19.19 -4.75 -2.31
CA ASN A 82 20.04 -5.93 -2.44
C ASN A 82 19.69 -6.98 -1.35
N LEU A 83 18.51 -7.61 -1.45
CA LEU A 83 17.99 -8.65 -0.56
C LEU A 83 18.72 -9.96 -0.88
N LYS A 84 20.04 -9.99 -0.66
CA LYS A 84 20.75 -11.24 -0.49
C LYS A 84 20.23 -11.90 0.78
N ASN A 85 19.22 -12.76 0.62
CA ASN A 85 18.91 -13.91 1.46
C ASN A 85 19.34 -13.77 2.92
N LYS A 86 18.70 -12.87 3.66
CA LYS A 86 18.51 -13.10 5.08
C LYS A 86 17.03 -13.37 5.24
N TYR A 87 16.70 -14.65 5.22
CA TYR A 87 15.63 -15.15 6.06
C TYR A 87 15.85 -14.48 7.41
N TYR A 88 15.04 -13.48 7.73
CA TYR A 88 14.96 -12.98 9.09
C TYR A 88 14.51 -14.19 9.89
N LYS A 89 15.47 -14.92 10.48
CA LYS A 89 15.19 -15.68 11.68
C LYS A 89 14.64 -14.61 12.61
N ILE A 90 13.33 -14.62 12.78
CA ILE A 90 12.64 -13.91 13.85
C ILE A 90 13.30 -14.45 15.12
N SER A 91 14.36 -13.77 15.56
CA SER A 91 15.00 -14.07 16.82
C SER A 91 13.94 -13.75 17.85
N SER A 92 13.51 -14.77 18.56
CA SER A 92 12.44 -14.83 19.57
C SER A 92 12.74 -13.97 20.81
N SER A 93 13.19 -12.74 20.63
CA SER A 93 13.69 -11.87 21.70
C SER A 93 13.44 -10.37 21.44
N PHE A 94 12.66 -10.02 20.43
CA PHE A 94 12.13 -8.67 20.26
C PHE A 94 10.65 -8.67 20.64
N ASP A 95 10.22 -7.67 21.41
CA ASP A 95 8.88 -7.59 21.97
C ASP A 95 7.84 -7.56 20.84
N SER A 96 6.96 -8.57 20.81
CA SER A 96 5.91 -8.75 19.78
C SER A 96 5.01 -7.51 19.60
N LYS A 97 4.92 -6.66 20.63
CA LYS A 97 4.22 -5.36 20.56
C LYS A 97 4.95 -4.32 19.72
N ILE A 98 6.29 -4.31 19.73
CA ILE A 98 7.10 -3.39 18.94
C ILE A 98 7.03 -3.77 17.45
N GLU A 99 7.08 -5.06 17.15
CA GLU A 99 6.95 -5.58 15.78
C GLU A 99 5.56 -5.26 15.17
N GLY A 100 4.48 -5.48 15.94
CA GLY A 100 3.13 -5.11 15.52
C GLY A 100 2.95 -3.62 15.23
N ASN A 101 3.49 -2.74 16.10
CA ASN A 101 3.38 -1.30 15.91
C ASN A 101 4.14 -0.78 14.67
N VAL A 102 5.29 -1.38 14.34
CA VAL A 102 6.05 -1.01 13.14
C VAL A 102 5.30 -1.44 11.87
N LEU A 103 4.73 -2.65 11.86
CA LEU A 103 3.95 -3.15 10.72
C LEU A 103 2.69 -2.33 10.48
N ILE A 104 1.97 -1.97 11.55
CA ILE A 104 0.77 -1.14 11.45
C ILE A 104 1.12 0.22 10.83
N LYS A 105 2.19 0.84 11.30
CA LYS A 105 2.62 2.14 10.77
C LYS A 105 3.02 2.05 9.30
N LEU A 106 3.77 1.02 8.92
CA LEU A 106 4.13 0.77 7.53
C LEU A 106 2.88 0.59 6.65
N ASN A 107 1.89 -0.17 7.11
CA ASN A 107 0.66 -0.39 6.36
C ASN A 107 -0.19 0.88 6.24
N GLU A 108 -0.23 1.73 7.26
CA GLU A 108 -0.88 3.05 7.16
C GLU A 108 -0.14 3.98 6.17
N ASP A 109 1.19 3.97 6.15
CA ASP A 109 1.98 4.73 5.18
C ASP A 109 1.66 4.26 3.75
N ILE A 110 1.69 2.94 3.48
CA ILE A 110 1.35 2.36 2.16
C ILE A 110 -0.09 2.72 1.74
N LYS A 111 -1.03 2.64 2.68
CA LYS A 111 -2.43 3.02 2.43
C LYS A 111 -2.54 4.49 2.02
N GLY A 112 -1.82 5.39 2.70
CA GLY A 112 -1.82 6.81 2.35
C GLY A 112 -1.36 7.06 0.90
N GLU A 113 -0.32 6.37 0.45
CA GLU A 113 0.16 6.50 -0.93
C GLU A 113 -0.86 5.97 -1.95
N LEU A 114 -1.52 4.84 -1.66
CA LEU A 114 -2.58 4.30 -2.52
C LEU A 114 -3.77 5.27 -2.62
N GLU A 115 -4.17 5.89 -1.50
CA GLU A 115 -5.23 6.90 -1.46
C GLU A 115 -4.87 8.15 -2.28
N ALA A 116 -3.62 8.61 -2.19
CA ALA A 116 -3.13 9.74 -2.97
C ALA A 116 -3.18 9.47 -4.49
N ILE A 117 -2.72 8.28 -4.93
CA ILE A 117 -2.76 7.89 -6.35
C ILE A 117 -4.20 7.87 -6.88
N ILE A 118 -5.12 7.25 -6.14
CA ILE A 118 -6.53 7.22 -6.54
C ILE A 118 -7.09 8.64 -6.71
N LEU A 119 -6.80 9.52 -5.75
CA LEU A 119 -7.26 10.91 -5.78
C LEU A 119 -6.70 11.68 -6.98
N TYR A 120 -5.41 11.58 -7.23
CA TYR A 120 -4.75 12.29 -8.33
C TYR A 120 -5.21 11.78 -9.70
N GLU A 121 -5.39 10.46 -9.86
CA GLU A 121 -5.93 9.89 -11.10
C GLU A 121 -7.38 10.37 -11.36
N GLN A 122 -8.20 10.55 -10.31
CA GLN A 122 -9.54 11.14 -10.45
C GLN A 122 -9.45 12.60 -10.90
N HIS A 123 -8.58 13.41 -10.28
CA HIS A 123 -8.39 14.81 -10.66
C HIS A 123 -7.92 14.97 -12.12
N LEU A 124 -7.04 14.08 -12.62
CA LEU A 124 -6.56 14.13 -14.00
C LEU A 124 -7.68 14.10 -15.05
N LEU A 125 -8.81 13.46 -14.73
CA LEU A 125 -9.97 13.36 -15.61
C LEU A 125 -10.78 14.67 -15.68
N GLU A 126 -10.70 15.48 -14.63
CA GLU A 126 -11.45 16.73 -14.49
C GLU A 126 -10.63 17.95 -14.92
N ILE A 127 -9.30 17.89 -14.82
CA ILE A 127 -8.41 19.00 -15.17
C ILE A 127 -8.40 19.19 -16.69
N PRO A 128 -8.74 20.40 -17.21
CA PRO A 128 -8.67 20.66 -18.64
C PRO A 128 -7.29 21.17 -19.10
N ASN A 129 -6.50 21.74 -18.19
CA ASN A 129 -5.20 22.34 -18.50
C ASN A 129 -4.09 21.27 -18.54
N GLU A 130 -3.36 21.20 -19.66
CA GLU A 130 -2.32 20.17 -19.86
C GLU A 130 -1.09 20.36 -18.98
N GLU A 131 -0.65 21.60 -18.71
CA GLU A 131 0.48 21.87 -17.81
C GLU A 131 0.17 21.38 -16.39
N VAL A 132 -1.06 21.60 -15.92
CA VAL A 132 -1.53 21.09 -14.63
C VAL A 132 -1.63 19.56 -14.65
N LYS A 133 -2.04 18.93 -15.76
CA LYS A 133 -2.03 17.46 -15.87
C LYS A 133 -0.63 16.87 -15.80
N GLU A 134 0.36 17.53 -16.39
CA GLU A 134 1.75 17.08 -16.34
C GLU A 134 2.25 17.05 -14.90
N VAL A 135 1.98 18.10 -14.12
CA VAL A 135 2.31 18.13 -12.69
C VAL A 135 1.63 16.99 -11.92
N PHE A 136 0.36 16.72 -12.17
CA PHE A 136 -0.36 15.62 -11.51
C PHE A 136 0.16 14.23 -11.90
N LYS A 137 0.61 14.05 -13.15
CA LYS A 137 1.26 12.80 -13.58
C LYS A 137 2.57 12.58 -12.84
N GLU A 138 3.38 13.62 -12.68
CA GLU A 138 4.62 13.56 -11.90
C GLU A 138 4.35 13.18 -10.44
N LEU A 139 3.34 13.81 -9.81
CA LEU A 139 2.93 13.44 -8.45
C LEU A 139 2.49 11.97 -8.34
N ILE A 140 1.70 11.47 -9.30
CA ILE A 140 1.27 10.07 -9.31
C ILE A 140 2.48 9.14 -9.43
N ASP A 141 3.41 9.46 -10.31
CA ASP A 141 4.60 8.65 -10.52
C ASP A 141 5.45 8.65 -9.24
N ASP A 142 5.64 9.78 -8.57
CA ASP A 142 6.33 9.87 -7.28
C ASP A 142 5.71 8.94 -6.21
N GLU A 143 4.38 8.91 -6.07
CA GLU A 143 3.76 8.02 -5.07
C GLU A 143 3.90 6.53 -5.46
N LYS A 144 3.87 6.21 -6.76
CA LYS A 144 4.17 4.84 -7.25
C LYS A 144 5.61 4.42 -6.94
N ASP A 145 6.55 5.38 -6.91
CA ASP A 145 7.93 5.14 -6.47
C ASP A 145 7.98 4.83 -4.99
N CYS A 146 7.25 5.60 -4.17
CA CYS A 146 7.18 5.38 -2.73
C CYS A 146 6.60 4.01 -2.38
N LEU A 147 5.60 3.52 -3.14
CA LEU A 147 5.06 2.16 -3.00
C LEU A 147 6.07 1.07 -3.35
N SER A 148 6.98 1.34 -4.28
CA SER A 148 7.94 0.36 -4.78
C SER A 148 9.20 0.33 -3.92
N SER A 149 9.67 1.51 -3.53
CA SER A 149 10.88 1.74 -2.76
C SER A 149 10.47 2.00 -1.32
N SER A 150 10.80 1.13 -0.36
CA SER A 150 10.60 1.40 1.09
C SER A 150 11.43 2.59 1.64
N LYS A 151 11.76 3.57 0.81
CA LYS A 151 12.36 4.85 1.17
C LYS A 151 11.30 5.63 1.93
N LYS A 152 11.61 6.03 3.16
CA LYS A 152 10.80 6.95 3.96
C LYS A 152 10.42 8.17 3.12
N CYS A 153 9.16 8.26 2.73
CA CYS A 153 8.54 9.51 2.29
C CYS A 153 8.16 10.35 3.52
N HIS A 154 9.14 10.68 4.37
CA HIS A 154 8.98 11.83 5.27
C HIS A 154 9.26 13.08 4.45
N LYS A 155 8.25 13.57 3.72
CA LYS A 155 8.20 14.99 3.36
C LYS A 155 7.94 15.75 4.66
N ASN A 156 8.96 16.48 5.10
CA ASN A 156 8.95 17.35 6.26
C ASN A 156 7.67 18.21 6.31
N SER A 157 7.00 18.21 7.45
CA SER A 157 6.23 19.34 7.98
C SER A 157 6.21 19.25 9.50
#